data_AF-A0A284VLY8-F1
#
_entry.id   AF-A0A284VLY8-F1
#
_cell.length_a   1.000
_cell.length_b   1.000
_cell.length_c   1.000
_cell.angle_alpha   90.00
_cell.angle_beta   90.00
_cell.angle_gamma   90.00
#
_symmetry.space_group_name_H-M   'P 1'
#
loop_
_entity.id
_entity.type
_entity.pdbx_description
1 polymer ?
#
loop_
_entity_poly.entity_id
_entity_poly.type
_entity_poly.pdbx_seq_one_letter_code
_entity_poly.pdbx_strand_id
1 'polypeptide(L)'
;MTAREELEKLAKECEECAGKDKESYEEHFEKCPACQERKAKAEKLTQIMEMMQMLASKPEEDRRQILAARMDAFSTMPEDKRIAAITDMLDGIAELSEEDRIKVVKTRTDIMTKLPKDKREILMGSLKKIMSAWPEDRKMMEKRAVMAATQDYFILKRMMVRNMFKKMLM
;
A
#
# COMPACT_ATOMS: atom_id res chain seq x y z
N MET A 1 -5.45 2.65 -9.83
CA MET A 1 -5.00 1.30 -10.16
C MET A 1 -4.63 0.57 -8.88
N THR A 2 -5.44 -0.40 -8.49
CA THR A 2 -5.26 -1.29 -7.34
C THR A 2 -4.37 -2.49 -7.74
N ALA A 3 -3.85 -3.26 -6.78
CA ALA A 3 -3.07 -4.46 -7.10
C ALA A 3 -3.92 -5.50 -7.84
N ARG A 4 -5.22 -5.61 -7.52
CA ARG A 4 -6.16 -6.44 -8.25
C ARG A 4 -6.35 -5.99 -9.71
N GLU A 5 -6.52 -4.69 -9.95
CA GLU A 5 -6.63 -4.15 -11.31
C GLU A 5 -5.34 -4.41 -12.12
N GLU A 6 -4.18 -4.34 -11.48
CA GLU A 6 -2.90 -4.68 -12.12
C GLU A 6 -2.78 -6.19 -12.40
N LEU A 7 -3.23 -7.07 -11.50
CA LEU A 7 -3.28 -8.51 -11.76
C LEU A 7 -4.20 -8.85 -12.93
N GLU A 8 -5.39 -8.23 -13.00
CA GLU A 8 -6.32 -8.39 -14.12
C GLU A 8 -5.72 -7.90 -15.44
N LYS A 9 -4.96 -6.81 -15.40
CA LYS A 9 -4.21 -6.31 -16.57
C LYS A 9 -3.12 -7.28 -17.00
N LEU A 10 -2.30 -7.77 -16.07
CA LEU A 10 -1.23 -8.74 -16.37
C LEU A 10 -1.81 -10.04 -16.95
N ALA A 11 -2.95 -10.50 -16.43
CA ALA A 11 -3.64 -11.68 -16.96
C ALA A 11 -4.06 -11.47 -18.43
N LYS A 12 -4.70 -10.34 -18.75
CA LYS A 12 -5.10 -10.01 -20.14
C LYS A 12 -3.89 -9.90 -21.07
N GLU A 13 -2.82 -9.24 -20.64
CA GLU A 13 -1.59 -9.14 -21.44
C GLU A 13 -0.96 -10.51 -21.69
N CYS A 14 -1.03 -11.44 -20.73
CA CYS A 14 -0.57 -12.82 -20.91
C CYS A 14 -1.49 -13.62 -21.84
N GLU A 15 -2.81 -13.47 -21.75
CA GLU A 15 -3.78 -14.08 -22.68
C GLU A 15 -3.53 -13.63 -24.12
N GLU A 16 -3.33 -12.32 -24.33
CA GLU A 16 -3.00 -11.77 -25.65
C GLU A 16 -1.64 -12.26 -26.15
N CYS A 17 -0.66 -12.38 -25.26
CA CYS A 17 0.70 -12.83 -25.59
C CYS A 17 0.77 -14.33 -25.94
N ALA A 18 -0.01 -15.16 -25.25
CA ALA A 18 -0.15 -16.57 -25.58
C ALA A 18 -0.92 -16.80 -26.90
N GLY A 19 -1.72 -15.81 -27.31
CA GLY A 19 -2.52 -15.88 -28.54
C GLY A 19 -3.59 -16.97 -28.47
N LYS A 20 -4.04 -17.46 -29.63
CA LYS A 20 -4.94 -18.62 -29.74
C LYS A 20 -4.17 -19.95 -29.83
N ASP A 21 -2.85 -19.94 -29.63
CA ASP A 21 -2.02 -21.12 -29.87
C ASP A 21 -2.21 -22.20 -28.79
N LYS A 22 -2.28 -23.44 -29.27
CA LYS A 22 -2.83 -24.62 -28.60
C LYS A 22 -1.86 -25.35 -27.66
N GLU A 23 -0.73 -24.75 -27.30
CA GLU A 23 0.12 -25.27 -26.22
C GLU A 23 -0.49 -24.89 -24.85
N SER A 24 -0.28 -25.72 -23.83
CA SER A 24 -0.74 -25.40 -22.47
C SER A 24 -0.21 -24.03 -22.07
N TYR A 25 -1.05 -23.19 -21.44
CA TYR A 25 -0.61 -21.90 -20.89
C TYR A 25 0.68 -22.05 -20.07
N GLU A 26 0.80 -23.15 -19.31
CA GLU A 26 1.98 -23.47 -18.51
C GLU A 26 3.27 -23.52 -19.34
N GLU A 27 3.21 -24.14 -20.51
CA GLU A 27 4.36 -24.29 -21.41
C GLU A 27 4.75 -22.94 -22.06
N HIS A 28 3.77 -22.09 -22.37
CA HIS A 28 4.02 -20.72 -22.82
C HIS A 28 4.71 -19.87 -21.73
N PHE A 29 4.24 -19.97 -20.48
CA PHE A 29 4.83 -19.24 -19.35
C PHE A 29 6.28 -19.64 -19.07
N GLU A 30 6.66 -20.89 -19.34
CA GLU A 30 8.04 -21.34 -19.18
C GLU A 30 8.98 -20.81 -20.27
N LYS A 31 8.47 -20.60 -21.49
CA LYS A 31 9.31 -20.23 -22.65
C LYS A 31 9.30 -18.73 -22.97
N CYS A 32 8.25 -17.99 -22.61
CA CYS A 32 8.08 -16.58 -22.98
C CYS A 32 8.65 -15.62 -21.92
N PRO A 33 9.74 -14.87 -22.22
CA PRO A 33 10.37 -13.97 -21.25
C PRO A 33 9.44 -12.87 -20.73
N ALA A 34 8.56 -12.33 -21.58
CA ALA A 34 7.59 -11.32 -21.19
C ALA A 34 6.57 -11.87 -20.17
N CYS A 35 6.08 -13.09 -20.39
CA CYS A 35 5.15 -13.74 -19.47
C CYS A 35 5.83 -14.18 -18.17
N GLN A 36 7.13 -14.52 -18.20
CA GLN A 36 7.93 -14.75 -16.98
C GLN A 36 8.06 -13.48 -16.13
N GLU A 37 8.34 -12.33 -16.75
CA GLU A 37 8.42 -11.05 -16.02
C GLU A 37 7.06 -10.66 -15.42
N ARG A 38 5.97 -10.81 -16.20
CA ARG A 38 4.60 -10.58 -15.70
C ARG A 38 4.24 -11.53 -14.57
N LYS A 39 4.64 -12.80 -14.64
CA LYS A 39 4.44 -13.79 -13.57
C LYS A 39 5.17 -13.35 -12.29
N ALA A 40 6.45 -12.97 -12.38
CA ALA A 40 7.20 -12.49 -11.22
C ALA A 40 6.55 -11.24 -10.60
N LYS A 41 6.04 -10.33 -11.43
CA LYS A 41 5.28 -9.16 -10.96
C LYS A 41 3.98 -9.55 -10.26
N ALA A 42 3.22 -10.51 -10.82
CA ALA A 42 1.99 -11.01 -10.22
C ALA A 42 2.26 -11.71 -8.87
N GLU A 43 3.31 -12.53 -8.78
CA GLU A 43 3.73 -13.17 -7.53
C GLU A 43 4.07 -12.13 -6.46
N LYS A 44 4.81 -11.07 -6.82
CA LYS A 44 5.11 -9.97 -5.91
C LYS A 44 3.83 -9.30 -5.38
N LEU A 45 2.86 -9.02 -6.27
CA LEU A 45 1.60 -8.40 -5.88
C LEU A 45 0.80 -9.29 -4.92
N THR A 46 0.70 -10.59 -5.23
CA THR A 46 0.02 -11.57 -4.36
C THR A 46 0.68 -11.64 -2.98
N GLN A 47 2.01 -11.71 -2.92
CA GLN A 47 2.73 -11.74 -1.64
C GLN A 47 2.48 -10.49 -0.78
N ILE A 48 2.43 -9.31 -1.41
CA ILE A 48 2.11 -8.05 -0.73
C ILE A 48 0.68 -8.10 -0.14
N MET A 49 -0.28 -8.60 -0.93
CA MET A 49 -1.67 -8.74 -0.51
C MET A 49 -1.82 -9.68 0.69
N GLU A 50 -1.22 -10.87 0.60
CA GLU A 50 -1.22 -11.86 1.69
C GLU A 50 -0.58 -11.31 2.96
N MET A 51 0.56 -10.62 2.81
CA MET A 51 1.24 -9.99 3.95
C MET A 51 0.35 -8.94 4.63
N MET A 52 -0.39 -8.13 3.87
CA MET A 52 -1.29 -7.12 4.44
C MET A 52 -2.52 -7.74 5.09
N GLN A 53 -3.08 -8.81 4.52
CA GLN A 53 -4.17 -9.56 5.14
C GLN A 53 -3.74 -10.17 6.48
N MET A 54 -2.55 -10.78 6.51
CA MET A 54 -1.95 -11.31 7.73
C MET A 54 -1.64 -10.22 8.76
N LEU A 55 -1.22 -9.03 8.33
CA LEU A 55 -1.03 -7.89 9.22
C LEU A 55 -2.36 -7.38 9.81
N ALA A 56 -3.42 -7.32 9.00
CA ALA A 56 -4.72 -6.86 9.44
C ALA A 56 -5.38 -7.80 10.46
N SER A 57 -5.19 -9.12 10.29
CA SER A 57 -5.75 -10.14 11.19
C SER A 57 -5.04 -10.21 12.55
N LYS A 58 -3.87 -9.60 12.70
CA LYS A 58 -3.15 -9.56 13.98
C LYS A 58 -3.88 -8.73 15.03
N PRO A 59 -3.71 -9.06 16.33
CA PRO A 59 -4.05 -8.17 17.43
C PRO A 59 -3.41 -6.78 17.26
N GLU A 60 -4.07 -5.74 17.80
CA GLU A 60 -3.63 -4.35 17.64
C GLU A 60 -2.19 -4.12 18.13
N GLU A 61 -1.78 -4.78 19.23
CA GLU A 61 -0.43 -4.61 19.78
C GLU A 61 0.64 -5.19 18.83
N ASP A 62 0.45 -6.40 18.33
CA ASP A 62 1.36 -7.01 17.35
C ASP A 62 1.41 -6.20 16.06
N ARG A 63 0.24 -5.76 15.57
CA ARG A 63 0.14 -4.92 14.38
C ARG A 63 0.91 -3.61 14.57
N ARG A 64 0.79 -3.00 15.75
CA ARG A 64 1.49 -1.78 16.12
C ARG A 64 2.99 -1.98 16.14
N GLN A 65 3.48 -3.07 16.73
CA GLN A 65 4.92 -3.37 16.78
C GLN A 65 5.49 -3.56 15.37
N ILE A 66 4.81 -4.33 14.52
CA ILE A 66 5.24 -4.57 13.15
C ILE A 66 5.25 -3.27 12.33
N LEU A 67 4.17 -2.50 12.39
CA LEU A 67 4.08 -1.22 11.67
C LEU A 67 5.10 -0.20 12.20
N ALA A 68 5.36 -0.16 13.50
CA ALA A 68 6.35 0.74 14.08
C ALA A 68 7.76 0.40 13.59
N ALA A 69 8.13 -0.88 13.60
CA ALA A 69 9.40 -1.36 13.06
C ALA A 69 9.55 -1.04 11.56
N ARG A 70 8.47 -1.17 10.77
CA ARG A 70 8.48 -0.80 9.35
C ARG A 70 8.66 0.70 9.14
N MET A 71 7.95 1.53 9.89
CA MET A 71 8.09 3.00 9.81
C MET A 71 9.50 3.46 10.18
N ASP A 72 10.09 2.82 11.20
CA ASP A 72 11.46 3.08 11.60
C ASP A 72 12.44 2.73 10.48
N ALA A 73 12.34 1.51 9.94
CA ALA A 73 13.15 1.07 8.81
C ALA A 73 13.01 2.01 7.60
N PHE A 74 11.78 2.36 7.22
CA PHE A 74 11.52 3.29 6.12
C PHE A 74 12.22 4.63 6.34
N SER A 75 12.22 5.19 7.55
CA SER A 75 12.82 6.50 7.82
C SER A 75 14.34 6.55 7.58
N THR A 76 15.01 5.38 7.58
CA THR A 76 16.46 5.26 7.38
C THR A 76 16.86 4.88 5.95
N MET A 77 15.90 4.46 5.11
CA MET A 77 16.17 4.05 3.74
C MET A 77 16.52 5.24 2.84
N PRO A 78 17.34 5.04 1.78
CA PRO A 78 17.44 5.96 0.65
C PRO A 78 16.06 6.30 0.08
N GLU A 79 15.88 7.51 -0.44
CA GLU A 79 14.55 8.02 -0.79
C GLU A 79 13.82 7.19 -1.85
N ASP A 80 14.53 6.77 -2.90
CA ASP A 80 14.02 5.90 -3.96
C ASP A 80 13.47 4.57 -3.40
N LYS A 81 14.27 3.92 -2.55
CA LYS A 81 13.90 2.65 -1.89
C LYS A 81 12.75 2.86 -0.90
N ARG A 82 12.76 3.97 -0.17
CA ARG A 82 11.71 4.34 0.77
C ARG A 82 10.38 4.59 0.08
N ILE A 83 10.38 5.32 -1.03
CA ILE A 83 9.18 5.56 -1.85
C ILE A 83 8.63 4.24 -2.35
N ALA A 84 9.46 3.38 -2.94
CA ALA A 84 9.03 2.06 -3.43
C ALA A 84 8.43 1.20 -2.31
N ALA A 85 9.10 1.11 -1.15
CA ALA A 85 8.64 0.30 -0.04
C ALA A 85 7.34 0.82 0.61
N ILE A 86 7.18 2.14 0.72
CA ILE A 86 5.93 2.74 1.21
C ILE A 86 4.80 2.52 0.19
N THR A 87 5.07 2.66 -1.11
CA THR A 87 4.08 2.39 -2.16
C THR A 87 3.59 0.94 -2.09
N ASP A 88 4.50 -0.04 -2.03
CA ASP A 88 4.15 -1.46 -1.90
C ASP A 88 3.24 -1.71 -0.68
N MET A 89 3.57 -1.11 0.47
CA MET A 89 2.73 -1.22 1.66
C MET A 89 1.34 -0.57 1.47
N LEU A 90 1.28 0.63 0.91
CA LEU A 90 0.02 1.35 0.68
C LEU A 90 -0.88 0.60 -0.30
N ASP A 91 -0.30 0.00 -1.34
CA ASP A 91 -1.04 -0.77 -2.34
C ASP A 91 -1.58 -2.06 -1.75
N GLY A 92 -0.81 -2.78 -0.93
CA GLY A 92 -1.35 -3.92 -0.19
C GLY A 92 -2.48 -3.53 0.78
N ILE A 93 -2.40 -2.36 1.43
CA ILE A 93 -3.49 -1.83 2.28
C ILE A 93 -4.75 -1.53 1.46
N ALA A 94 -4.61 -1.16 0.19
CA ALA A 94 -5.73 -0.86 -0.71
C ALA A 94 -6.65 -2.06 -0.93
N GLU A 95 -6.05 -3.25 -0.98
CA GLU A 95 -6.73 -4.52 -1.27
C GLU A 95 -7.48 -5.10 -0.07
N LEU A 96 -7.26 -4.55 1.11
CA LEU A 96 -7.96 -4.98 2.30
C LEU A 96 -9.45 -4.62 2.21
N SER A 97 -10.27 -5.43 2.90
CA SER A 97 -11.66 -5.07 3.20
C SER A 97 -11.71 -3.67 3.83
N GLU A 98 -12.83 -2.95 3.69
CA GLU A 98 -12.95 -1.62 4.28
C GLU A 98 -12.69 -1.64 5.79
N GLU A 99 -13.22 -2.63 6.50
CA GLU A 99 -13.01 -2.81 7.93
C GLU A 99 -11.53 -2.98 8.28
N ASP A 100 -10.83 -3.89 7.60
CA ASP A 100 -9.43 -4.21 7.88
C ASP A 100 -8.48 -3.09 7.47
N ARG A 101 -8.78 -2.42 6.35
CA ARG A 101 -8.09 -1.21 5.93
C ARG A 101 -8.20 -0.12 6.98
N ILE A 102 -9.39 0.11 7.56
CA ILE A 102 -9.59 1.10 8.63
C ILE A 102 -8.73 0.73 9.85
N LYS A 103 -8.70 -0.55 10.26
CA LYS A 103 -7.86 -1.03 11.36
C LYS A 103 -6.38 -0.70 11.13
N VAL A 104 -5.84 -1.09 9.98
CA VAL A 104 -4.43 -0.86 9.63
C VAL A 104 -4.11 0.64 9.52
N VAL A 105 -4.98 1.42 8.87
CA VAL A 105 -4.81 2.88 8.72
C VAL A 105 -4.85 3.58 10.07
N LYS A 106 -5.71 3.14 11.01
CA LYS A 106 -5.75 3.67 12.38
C LYS A 106 -4.43 3.44 13.11
N THR A 107 -3.95 2.21 13.13
CA THR A 107 -2.67 1.85 13.77
C THR A 107 -1.52 2.66 13.18
N ARG A 108 -1.43 2.73 11.83
CA ARG A 108 -0.40 3.48 11.12
C ARG A 108 -0.45 4.97 11.42
N THR A 109 -1.64 5.55 11.45
CA THR A 109 -1.86 6.97 11.76
C THR A 109 -1.43 7.28 13.20
N ASP A 110 -1.79 6.42 14.15
CA ASP A 110 -1.37 6.55 15.54
C ASP A 110 0.15 6.54 15.68
N ILE A 111 0.83 5.60 15.00
CA ILE A 111 2.29 5.51 15.00
C ILE A 111 2.88 6.81 14.44
N MET A 112 2.42 7.27 13.28
CA MET A 112 2.92 8.48 12.63
C MET A 112 2.85 9.70 13.55
N THR A 113 1.78 9.83 14.35
CA THR A 113 1.64 10.95 15.30
C THR A 113 2.61 10.90 16.47
N LYS A 114 3.11 9.72 16.82
CA LYS A 114 4.03 9.47 17.95
C LYS A 114 5.50 9.43 17.55
N LEU A 115 5.81 9.40 16.25
CA LEU A 115 7.19 9.38 15.77
C LEU A 115 7.93 10.67 16.14
N PRO A 116 9.26 10.58 16.38
CA PRO A 116 10.15 11.74 16.41
C PRO A 116 9.95 12.65 15.19
N LYS A 117 10.09 13.97 15.41
CA LYS A 117 9.74 14.98 14.41
C LYS A 117 10.50 14.79 13.09
N ASP A 118 11.80 14.52 13.18
CA ASP A 118 12.71 14.24 12.06
C ASP A 118 12.25 13.03 11.23
N LYS A 119 12.00 11.89 11.89
CA LYS A 119 11.50 10.68 11.22
C LYS A 119 10.14 10.91 10.57
N ARG A 120 9.25 11.59 11.30
CA ARG A 120 7.91 11.93 10.80
C ARG A 120 8.00 12.81 9.55
N GLU A 121 8.86 13.82 9.53
CA GLU A 121 9.03 14.71 8.37
C GLU A 121 9.56 13.96 7.14
N ILE A 122 10.52 13.05 7.30
CA ILE A 122 11.04 12.19 6.22
C ILE A 122 9.92 11.33 5.60
N LEU A 123 9.15 10.65 6.44
CA LEU A 123 8.06 9.78 5.98
C LEU A 123 6.93 10.59 5.34
N MET A 124 6.57 11.73 5.94
CA MET A 124 5.56 12.64 5.39
C MET A 124 5.96 13.23 4.04
N GLY A 125 7.24 13.56 3.85
CA GLY A 125 7.77 13.99 2.55
C GLY A 125 7.62 12.92 1.47
N SER A 126 7.88 11.66 1.84
CA SER A 126 7.73 10.51 0.94
C SER A 126 6.27 10.23 0.61
N LEU A 127 5.39 10.26 1.61
CA LEU A 127 3.94 10.13 1.42
C LEU A 127 3.39 11.22 0.51
N LYS A 128 3.84 12.48 0.67
CA LYS A 128 3.42 13.56 -0.23
C LYS A 128 3.80 13.27 -1.68
N LYS A 129 5.03 12.81 -1.94
CA LYS A 129 5.48 12.43 -3.29
C LYS A 129 4.61 11.31 -3.87
N ILE A 130 4.39 10.24 -3.10
CA ILE A 130 3.57 9.10 -3.53
C ILE A 130 2.14 9.55 -3.86
N MET A 131 1.50 10.25 -2.93
CA MET A 131 0.11 10.68 -3.08
C MET A 131 -0.06 11.69 -4.22
N SER A 132 0.95 12.52 -4.50
CA SER A 132 0.89 13.47 -5.63
C SER A 132 0.77 12.77 -6.98
N ALA A 133 1.35 11.57 -7.11
CA ALA A 133 1.30 10.75 -8.32
C ALA A 133 0.05 9.86 -8.42
N TRP A 134 -0.78 9.82 -7.38
CA TRP A 134 -1.98 9.00 -7.39
C TRP A 134 -3.11 9.62 -8.21
N PRO A 135 -3.92 8.77 -8.88
CA PRO A 135 -5.19 9.21 -9.44
C PRO A 135 -6.18 9.58 -8.33
N GLU A 136 -7.20 10.38 -8.67
CA GLU A 136 -8.09 11.01 -7.69
C GLU A 136 -8.94 10.00 -6.91
N ASP A 137 -9.39 8.93 -7.55
CA ASP A 137 -10.08 7.80 -6.93
C ASP A 137 -9.26 7.18 -5.79
N ARG A 138 -7.96 6.98 -6.03
CA ARG A 138 -7.01 6.44 -5.04
C ARG A 138 -6.79 7.40 -3.87
N LYS A 139 -6.65 8.70 -4.15
CA LYS A 139 -6.57 9.74 -3.10
C LYS A 139 -7.82 9.76 -2.23
N MET A 140 -8.99 9.64 -2.84
CA MET A 140 -10.27 9.65 -2.16
C MET A 140 -10.50 8.39 -1.30
N MET A 141 -10.04 7.23 -1.77
CA MET A 141 -10.04 5.99 -0.99
C MET A 141 -9.22 6.16 0.31
N GLU A 142 -7.98 6.63 0.19
CA GLU A 142 -7.12 6.84 1.36
C GLU A 142 -7.70 7.89 2.31
N LYS A 143 -8.25 8.97 1.76
CA LYS A 143 -8.94 10.01 2.54
C LYS A 143 -10.08 9.44 3.37
N ARG A 144 -10.95 8.61 2.77
CA ARG A 144 -12.08 7.99 3.49
C ARG A 144 -11.57 7.10 4.62
N ALA A 145 -10.56 6.27 4.35
CA ALA A 145 -9.97 5.41 5.37
C ALA A 145 -9.38 6.20 6.55
N VAL A 146 -8.64 7.28 6.30
CA VAL A 146 -8.11 8.16 7.35
C VAL A 146 -9.23 8.88 8.13
N MET A 147 -10.29 9.33 7.46
CA MET A 147 -11.41 10.00 8.12
C MET A 147 -12.16 9.06 9.07
N ALA A 148 -12.40 7.81 8.63
CA ALA A 148 -13.04 6.76 9.43
C ALA A 148 -12.13 6.31 10.59
N ALA A 149 -10.85 6.04 10.31
CA ALA A 149 -9.87 5.60 11.30
C ALA A 149 -9.63 6.60 12.45
N THR A 150 -9.95 7.87 12.23
CA THR A 150 -9.72 8.96 13.19
C THR A 150 -11.03 9.53 13.76
N GLN A 151 -12.18 8.92 13.45
CA GLN A 151 -13.49 9.46 13.82
C GLN A 151 -13.68 9.55 15.33
N ASP A 152 -13.17 8.54 16.05
CA ASP A 152 -13.24 8.36 17.50
C ASP A 152 -12.11 9.09 18.27
N TYR A 153 -11.19 9.75 17.57
CA TYR A 153 -10.14 10.52 18.23
C TYR A 153 -10.72 11.73 18.96
N PHE A 154 -10.09 12.09 20.08
CA PHE A 154 -10.30 13.38 20.74
C PHE A 154 -10.17 14.53 19.72
N ILE A 155 -11.02 15.54 19.84
CA ILE A 155 -11.23 16.59 18.82
C ILE A 155 -9.93 17.23 18.33
N LEU A 156 -9.01 17.59 19.23
CA LEU A 156 -7.75 18.24 18.86
C LEU A 156 -6.81 17.29 18.10
N LYS A 157 -6.73 16.03 18.53
CA LYS A 157 -5.94 15.00 17.83
C LYS A 157 -6.51 14.75 16.44
N ARG A 158 -7.83 14.66 16.33
CA ARG A 158 -8.54 14.51 15.05
C ARG A 158 -8.25 15.68 14.11
N MET A 159 -8.33 16.92 14.60
CA MET A 159 -8.01 18.12 13.80
C MET A 159 -6.55 18.12 13.33
N MET A 160 -5.61 17.80 14.22
CA MET A 160 -4.18 17.73 13.89
C MET A 160 -3.92 16.74 12.75
N VAL A 161 -4.42 15.50 12.88
CA VAL A 161 -4.22 14.45 11.87
C VAL A 161 -4.87 14.82 10.54
N ARG A 162 -6.11 15.32 10.57
CA ARG A 162 -6.82 15.70 9.34
C ARG A 162 -6.14 16.87 8.62
N ASN A 163 -5.60 17.84 9.36
CA ASN A 163 -4.83 18.95 8.78
C ASN A 163 -3.50 18.47 8.18
N MET A 164 -2.81 17.55 8.86
CA MET A 164 -1.61 16.91 8.34
C MET A 164 -1.88 16.19 7.01
N PHE A 165 -2.97 15.43 6.95
CA PHE A 165 -3.38 14.71 5.74
C PHE A 165 -3.85 15.64 4.61
N LYS A 166 -4.60 16.70 4.94
CA LYS A 166 -5.07 17.70 3.97
C LYS A 166 -3.89 18.35 3.22
N LYS A 167 -2.77 18.61 3.91
CA LYS A 167 -1.55 19.16 3.31
C LYS A 167 -0.80 18.19 2.38
N MET A 168 -1.08 16.89 2.45
CA MET A 168 -0.50 15.90 1.54
C MET A 168 -1.32 15.72 0.26
N LEU A 169 -2.61 16.06 0.31
CA LEU A 169 -3.53 15.95 -0.83
C LEU A 169 -3.58 17.21 -1.71
N MET A 170 -3.02 18.33 -1.23
CA MET A 170 -2.83 19.57 -1.98
C MET A 170 -1.42 19.62 -2.60
#